data_AF-A0A8C5PIN6-F1
#
_entry.id   AF-A0A8C5PIN6-F1
#
_cell.length_a   1.000
_cell.length_b   1.000
_cell.length_c   1.000
_cell.angle_alpha   90.00
_cell.angle_beta   90.00
_cell.angle_gamma   90.00
#
_symmetry.space_group_name_H-M   'P 1'
#
loop_
_entity.id
_entity.type
_entity.pdbx_description
1 polymer ?
#
loop_
_entity_poly.entity_id
_entity_poly.type
_entity_poly.pdbx_seq_one_letter_code
_entity_poly.pdbx_strand_id
1 'polypeptide(L)'
;MMRSLPWLLFMGCALFTTSTRANPGNHDKSELLSDSITDIPGQKSGSSLISVTPVRPSTWSSSLPLSTHKSPGLLEIGDGCCLRYEFPERSRGEIVISVGAAGQGADLSVLSLNTSVLQVLNVSRGAEGLSGKLLAQIKSGTPGMAPLLLQLYRQGALIDERDDFAIHVVPQDVPDYTGSAAGHFSESPILYALLPLLFINKCAFGCKVDLEVLKGLMRRPHPVLLGIMGQFVLMPLYAYLLSLLLGLSQPLALGLVITCSSPGGGGGYLYSLLLGGDVTLAISMTLVSTVAAVGLMPLSSSLYGHFLGVHQTLHIPFLKILATLLFIAVPISTGMVVKWRYPQLSRLLLLLIKPFSVLLMVGGLVMAYQMGSSLLSKVPATLVVAGLSVPLVGLMAGYVLAMCLKLPTPHRRTVSIEVGVQNSLLALAVLQLSFQRAEADLSSQAPFLVALSGTSEMLLLVLLHLGYRKLKELL
;
A
#
# COMPACT_ATOMS: atom_id res chain seq x y z
N MET A 1 48.42 -5.27 -5.84
CA MET A 1 48.26 -6.47 -4.99
C MET A 1 46.93 -7.13 -5.32
N MET A 2 47.01 -8.23 -6.07
CA MET A 2 45.90 -9.06 -6.53
C MET A 2 45.43 -10.04 -5.44
N ARG A 3 44.25 -10.62 -5.68
CA ARG A 3 43.65 -11.86 -5.12
C ARG A 3 42.79 -11.71 -3.85
N SER A 4 41.48 -11.60 -4.07
CA SER A 4 40.42 -12.36 -3.36
C SER A 4 39.03 -11.88 -3.79
N LEU A 5 38.56 -12.35 -4.94
CA LEU A 5 37.18 -12.19 -5.39
C LEU A 5 36.72 -13.52 -6.00
N PRO A 6 36.32 -14.51 -5.17
CA PRO A 6 35.14 -15.31 -5.52
C PRO A 6 34.28 -15.81 -4.34
N TRP A 7 34.29 -15.17 -3.16
CA TRP A 7 33.52 -15.68 -2.00
C TRP A 7 32.13 -15.05 -1.78
N LEU A 8 31.82 -13.91 -2.42
CA LEU A 8 30.54 -13.20 -2.22
C LEU A 8 29.37 -13.72 -3.07
N LEU A 9 29.61 -14.66 -4.00
CA LEU A 9 28.56 -15.28 -4.81
C LEU A 9 28.07 -16.63 -4.26
N PHE A 10 28.76 -17.22 -3.26
CA PHE A 10 28.41 -18.54 -2.72
C PHE A 10 27.70 -18.52 -1.36
N MET A 11 27.76 -17.44 -0.58
CA MET A 11 26.99 -17.33 0.67
C MET A 11 25.51 -16.94 0.48
N GLY A 12 25.09 -16.62 -0.75
CA GLY A 12 23.68 -16.38 -1.08
C GLY A 12 22.84 -17.65 -1.30
N CYS A 13 23.47 -18.81 -1.50
CA CYS A 13 22.77 -20.07 -1.80
C CYS A 13 22.60 -21.02 -0.60
N ALA A 14 23.21 -20.76 0.56
CA ALA A 14 23.24 -21.71 1.67
C ALA A 14 22.19 -21.47 2.77
N LEU A 15 21.26 -20.53 2.58
CA LEU A 15 20.16 -20.25 3.52
C LEU A 15 18.76 -20.53 2.94
N PHE A 16 18.68 -21.07 1.72
CA PHE A 16 17.43 -21.47 1.06
C PHE A 16 17.32 -22.99 0.92
N THR A 17 17.37 -23.71 2.03
CA THR A 17 16.88 -25.10 2.08
C THR A 17 16.27 -25.39 3.44
N THR A 18 15.02 -24.97 3.65
CA THR A 18 14.10 -25.68 4.54
C THR A 18 13.00 -26.29 3.68
N SER A 19 13.21 -27.57 3.43
CA SER A 19 12.32 -28.54 2.80
C SER A 19 10.98 -28.60 3.55
N THR A 20 9.89 -28.13 2.93
CA THR A 20 8.55 -28.69 3.20
C THR A 20 8.31 -29.83 2.22
N ARG A 21 8.50 -31.04 2.75
CA ARG A 21 8.22 -32.33 2.13
C ARG A 21 6.72 -32.42 1.88
N ALA A 22 6.32 -32.48 0.61
CA ALA A 22 4.97 -32.83 0.21
C ALA A 22 4.66 -34.26 0.64
N ASN A 23 3.52 -34.47 1.29
CA ASN A 23 2.89 -35.77 1.44
C ASN A 23 1.58 -35.74 0.64
N PRO A 24 1.35 -36.67 -0.30
CA PRO A 24 0.19 -36.65 -1.19
C PRO A 24 -0.99 -37.38 -0.55
N GLY A 25 -2.18 -36.78 -0.60
CA GLY A 25 -3.40 -37.47 -0.17
C GLY A 25 -4.53 -36.54 0.27
N ASN A 26 -5.22 -35.94 -0.70
CA ASN A 26 -6.70 -35.86 -0.81
C ASN A 26 -7.05 -34.74 -1.79
N HIS A 27 -7.12 -35.08 -3.06
CA HIS A 27 -8.13 -34.49 -3.93
C HIS A 27 -9.47 -35.07 -3.51
N ASP A 28 -10.43 -34.25 -3.04
CA ASP A 28 -11.84 -34.45 -3.38
C ASP A 28 -12.74 -33.26 -2.99
N LYS A 29 -13.37 -32.67 -4.03
CA LYS A 29 -14.78 -32.22 -4.10
C LYS A 29 -15.27 -30.86 -3.58
N SER A 30 -14.44 -29.92 -3.13
CA SER A 30 -14.92 -28.55 -2.82
C SER A 30 -14.76 -27.53 -3.96
N GLU A 31 -13.94 -27.80 -4.98
CA GLU A 31 -13.66 -26.89 -6.10
C GLU A 31 -14.65 -27.00 -7.28
N LEU A 32 -15.64 -27.90 -7.21
CA LEU A 32 -16.57 -28.14 -8.32
C LEU A 32 -17.93 -27.42 -8.20
N LEU A 33 -18.15 -26.61 -7.16
CA LEU A 33 -19.43 -25.91 -6.93
C LEU A 33 -19.31 -24.38 -6.86
N SER A 34 -18.10 -23.81 -6.74
CA SER A 34 -17.89 -22.35 -6.83
C SER A 34 -18.01 -21.81 -8.25
N ASP A 35 -17.75 -22.65 -9.26
CA ASP A 35 -17.77 -22.26 -10.68
C ASP A 35 -19.17 -22.24 -11.30
N SER A 36 -20.22 -22.59 -10.56
CA SER A 36 -21.60 -22.64 -11.07
C SER A 36 -22.46 -21.43 -10.71
N ILE A 37 -21.92 -20.39 -10.07
CA ILE A 37 -22.70 -19.22 -9.60
C ILE A 37 -22.39 -17.92 -10.38
N THR A 38 -21.39 -17.91 -11.26
CA THR A 38 -20.94 -16.67 -11.94
C THR A 38 -21.53 -16.38 -13.31
N ASP A 39 -22.43 -17.19 -13.87
CA ASP A 39 -23.02 -16.91 -15.19
C ASP A 39 -24.55 -16.77 -15.15
N ILE A 40 -25.02 -15.53 -14.98
CA ILE A 40 -26.32 -15.08 -15.50
C ILE A 40 -26.12 -13.71 -16.18
N PRO A 41 -26.43 -13.58 -17.49
CA PRO A 41 -26.21 -12.34 -18.22
C PRO A 41 -27.36 -11.34 -18.01
N GLY A 42 -27.00 -10.09 -17.69
CA GLY A 42 -27.89 -8.95 -17.94
C GLY A 42 -28.43 -8.21 -16.71
N GLN A 43 -27.57 -7.51 -15.96
CA GLN A 43 -27.94 -6.20 -15.40
C GLN A 43 -26.69 -5.39 -15.02
N LYS A 44 -26.36 -4.40 -15.85
CA LYS A 44 -25.36 -3.37 -15.51
C LYS A 44 -26.01 -2.36 -14.56
N SER A 45 -25.68 -2.43 -13.28
CA SER A 45 -25.67 -1.27 -12.38
C SER A 45 -24.63 -1.51 -11.28
N GLY A 46 -23.72 -0.54 -11.12
CA GLY A 46 -22.56 -0.66 -10.24
C GLY A 46 -22.93 -0.63 -8.76
N SER A 47 -22.96 -1.82 -8.14
CA SER A 47 -22.73 -1.99 -6.70
C SER A 47 -22.32 -3.44 -6.46
N SER A 48 -21.07 -3.68 -6.08
CA SER A 48 -20.59 -5.00 -5.66
C SER A 48 -21.29 -5.39 -4.35
N LEU A 49 -22.33 -6.21 -4.43
CA LEU A 49 -23.05 -6.74 -3.27
C LEU A 49 -22.21 -7.85 -2.62
N ILE A 50 -22.04 -7.79 -1.29
CA ILE A 50 -21.25 -8.75 -0.52
C ILE A 50 -22.18 -9.85 0.00
N SER A 51 -21.84 -11.11 -0.25
CA SER A 51 -22.53 -12.27 0.34
C SER A 51 -22.08 -12.50 1.77
N VAL A 52 -22.99 -12.96 2.64
CA VAL A 52 -22.68 -13.24 4.05
C VAL A 52 -21.88 -14.54 4.19
N THR A 53 -20.90 -14.58 5.11
CA THR A 53 -20.01 -15.74 5.29
C THR A 53 -20.48 -16.63 6.45
N PRO A 54 -20.59 -17.97 6.28
CA PRO A 54 -20.97 -18.88 7.35
C PRO A 54 -19.83 -19.09 8.37
N VAL A 55 -20.16 -19.17 9.67
CA VAL A 55 -19.17 -19.39 10.74
C VAL A 55 -19.43 -20.72 11.45
N ARG A 56 -18.38 -21.56 11.55
CA ARG A 56 -18.45 -22.83 12.29
C ARG A 56 -18.44 -22.61 13.81
N PRO A 57 -19.15 -23.45 14.59
CA PRO A 57 -19.39 -23.23 16.02
C PRO A 57 -18.16 -23.33 16.95
N SER A 58 -16.97 -23.67 16.45
CA SER A 58 -15.77 -23.92 17.28
C SER A 58 -14.99 -22.66 17.71
N THR A 59 -15.41 -21.45 17.33
CA THR A 59 -14.58 -20.24 17.46
C THR A 59 -15.02 -19.23 18.52
N TRP A 60 -16.08 -19.46 19.31
CA TRP A 60 -16.53 -18.48 20.32
C TRP A 60 -16.82 -19.09 21.70
N SER A 61 -16.18 -18.52 22.73
CA SER A 61 -16.50 -18.68 24.15
C SER A 61 -17.13 -17.39 24.69
N SER A 62 -18.43 -17.19 24.49
CA SER A 62 -19.20 -16.25 25.33
C SER A 62 -20.71 -16.50 25.20
N SER A 63 -21.36 -16.37 26.36
CA SER A 63 -22.71 -16.75 26.70
C SER A 63 -23.76 -15.71 26.29
N LEU A 64 -24.68 -16.13 25.42
CA LEU A 64 -26.04 -15.60 25.31
C LEU A 64 -26.98 -16.82 25.13
N PRO A 65 -28.08 -16.94 25.88
CA PRO A 65 -28.98 -18.07 25.73
C PRO A 65 -29.80 -17.88 24.46
N LEU A 66 -29.45 -18.60 23.40
CA LEU A 66 -30.37 -18.85 22.29
C LEU A 66 -31.32 -19.97 22.71
N SER A 67 -32.60 -19.84 22.35
CA SER A 67 -33.63 -20.80 22.69
C SER A 67 -33.24 -22.20 22.18
N THR A 68 -33.46 -23.21 23.02
CA THR A 68 -33.09 -24.60 22.73
C THR A 68 -34.01 -25.19 21.66
N HIS A 69 -33.40 -25.70 20.58
CA HIS A 69 -33.91 -26.70 19.63
C HIS A 69 -35.43 -26.86 19.54
N LYS A 70 -36.03 -26.28 18.50
CA LYS A 70 -37.22 -26.84 17.85
C LYS A 70 -36.81 -27.42 16.49
N SER A 71 -37.52 -28.46 16.08
CA SER A 71 -37.43 -29.30 14.87
C SER A 71 -36.93 -28.58 13.60
N PRO A 72 -36.41 -29.29 12.56
CA PRO A 72 -35.97 -28.62 11.33
C PRO A 72 -37.13 -27.80 10.74
N GLY A 73 -37.00 -26.48 10.82
CA GLY A 73 -37.96 -25.53 10.27
C GLY A 73 -37.95 -25.56 8.75
N LEU A 74 -39.00 -25.01 8.13
CA LEU A 74 -39.09 -24.87 6.67
C LEU A 74 -38.15 -23.80 6.10
N LEU A 75 -37.54 -22.98 6.96
CA LEU A 75 -36.65 -21.88 6.59
C LEU A 75 -35.19 -22.20 6.88
N GLU A 76 -34.33 -22.09 5.87
CA GLU A 76 -32.87 -22.23 6.00
C GLU A 76 -32.16 -21.06 5.33
N ILE A 77 -31.06 -20.58 5.90
CA ILE A 77 -30.19 -19.60 5.24
C ILE A 77 -29.05 -20.36 4.55
N GLY A 78 -28.74 -20.04 3.29
CA GLY A 78 -27.69 -20.70 2.52
C GLY A 78 -27.93 -22.22 2.34
N ASP A 79 -27.00 -23.02 2.84
CA ASP A 79 -26.99 -24.49 2.79
C ASP A 79 -27.56 -25.18 4.05
N GLY A 80 -28.11 -24.41 4.99
CA GLY A 80 -28.75 -24.95 6.21
C GLY A 80 -27.77 -25.45 7.29
N CYS A 81 -26.47 -25.42 7.03
CA CYS A 81 -25.44 -25.97 7.93
C CYS A 81 -25.05 -25.04 9.09
N CYS A 82 -25.41 -23.75 9.00
CA CYS A 82 -24.98 -22.72 9.93
C CYS A 82 -26.17 -21.84 10.38
N LEU A 83 -26.21 -21.52 11.68
CA LEU A 83 -27.19 -20.59 12.25
C LEU A 83 -26.60 -19.19 12.49
N ARG A 84 -25.29 -19.04 12.26
CA ARG A 84 -24.53 -17.83 12.54
C ARG A 84 -23.69 -17.44 11.34
N TYR A 85 -23.72 -16.16 11.03
CA TYR A 85 -23.05 -15.62 9.86
C TYR A 85 -22.32 -14.32 10.20
N GLU A 86 -21.25 -14.03 9.47
CA GLU A 86 -20.47 -12.80 9.61
C GLU A 86 -20.68 -11.84 8.45
N PHE A 87 -20.80 -10.56 8.77
CA PHE A 87 -21.00 -9.50 7.80
C PHE A 87 -20.19 -8.24 8.18
N PRO A 88 -19.52 -7.55 7.23
CA PRO A 88 -18.71 -6.38 7.55
C PRO A 88 -19.57 -5.18 7.93
N GLU A 89 -19.08 -4.31 8.83
CA GLU A 89 -19.76 -3.05 9.18
C GLU A 89 -19.92 -2.10 7.97
N ARG A 90 -20.90 -1.18 8.03
CA ARG A 90 -21.19 -0.14 7.03
C ARG A 90 -21.29 -0.61 5.56
N SER A 91 -21.67 -1.86 5.35
CA SER A 91 -21.70 -2.53 4.05
C SER A 91 -23.12 -2.89 3.61
N ARG A 92 -23.31 -3.15 2.31
CA ARG A 92 -24.58 -3.64 1.74
C ARG A 92 -24.39 -5.03 1.15
N GLY A 93 -25.37 -5.90 1.35
CA GLY A 93 -25.27 -7.29 0.94
C GLY A 93 -26.62 -7.95 0.75
N GLU A 94 -26.57 -9.21 0.33
CA GLU A 94 -27.75 -10.05 0.12
C GLU A 94 -27.61 -11.36 0.89
N ILE A 95 -28.71 -11.78 1.51
CA ILE A 95 -28.85 -13.08 2.17
C ILE A 95 -29.76 -13.93 1.30
N VAL A 96 -29.32 -15.14 0.99
CA VAL A 96 -30.15 -16.14 0.32
C VAL A 96 -30.83 -17.01 1.37
N ILE A 97 -32.16 -17.05 1.34
CA ILE A 97 -33.01 -17.82 2.24
C ILE A 97 -33.72 -18.89 1.43
N SER A 98 -33.44 -20.15 1.74
CA SER A 98 -34.05 -21.34 1.16
C SER A 98 -35.32 -21.71 1.92
N VAL A 99 -36.39 -21.99 1.19
CA VAL A 99 -37.68 -22.44 1.73
C VAL A 99 -37.93 -23.89 1.31
N GLY A 100 -38.19 -24.76 2.27
CA GLY A 100 -38.51 -26.17 2.04
C GLY A 100 -39.75 -26.35 1.16
N ALA A 101 -39.87 -27.52 0.52
CA ALA A 101 -40.91 -27.82 -0.48
C ALA A 101 -42.36 -27.54 0.01
N ALA A 102 -42.64 -27.74 1.30
CA ALA A 102 -43.96 -27.48 1.88
C ALA A 102 -44.30 -25.98 2.05
N GLY A 103 -43.32 -25.09 1.95
CA GLY A 103 -43.44 -23.63 2.09
C GLY A 103 -43.41 -22.87 0.76
N GLN A 104 -43.37 -23.55 -0.39
CA GLN A 104 -43.37 -22.89 -1.70
C GLN A 104 -44.64 -22.04 -1.89
N GLY A 105 -44.45 -20.80 -2.37
CA GLY A 105 -45.52 -19.81 -2.57
C GLY A 105 -45.93 -18.99 -1.35
N ALA A 106 -45.21 -19.12 -0.23
CA ALA A 106 -45.40 -18.30 0.98
C ALA A 106 -44.59 -16.99 0.90
N ASP A 107 -45.07 -15.95 1.61
CA ASP A 107 -44.38 -14.66 1.74
C ASP A 107 -43.52 -14.66 3.00
N LEU A 108 -42.29 -14.14 2.87
CA LEU A 108 -41.31 -14.12 3.94
C LEU A 108 -41.11 -12.69 4.45
N SER A 109 -41.23 -12.52 5.76
CA SER A 109 -40.78 -11.33 6.48
C SER A 109 -39.46 -11.63 7.17
N VAL A 110 -38.47 -10.76 6.99
CA VAL A 110 -37.18 -10.85 7.68
C VAL A 110 -36.99 -9.56 8.46
N LEU A 111 -36.91 -9.68 9.78
CA LEU A 111 -36.74 -8.56 10.70
C LEU A 111 -35.41 -8.70 11.42
N SER A 112 -34.66 -7.60 11.52
CA SER A 112 -33.53 -7.54 12.44
C SER A 112 -33.99 -7.00 13.77
N LEU A 113 -33.71 -7.72 14.86
CA LEU A 113 -34.04 -7.30 16.22
C LEU A 113 -33.12 -6.16 16.72
N ASN A 114 -32.03 -5.86 15.99
CA ASN A 114 -31.12 -4.77 16.30
C ASN A 114 -30.84 -3.91 15.06
N THR A 115 -31.75 -2.96 14.79
CA THR A 115 -31.73 -2.09 13.59
C THR A 115 -30.60 -1.07 13.55
N SER A 116 -29.92 -0.83 14.68
CA SER A 116 -28.69 -0.03 14.75
C SER A 116 -27.47 -0.80 14.20
N VAL A 117 -27.51 -2.14 14.31
CA VAL A 117 -26.44 -3.04 13.87
C VAL A 117 -26.70 -3.54 12.45
N LEU A 118 -27.93 -3.95 12.12
CA LEU A 118 -28.28 -4.48 10.80
C LEU A 118 -29.71 -4.06 10.40
N GLN A 119 -29.88 -3.54 9.18
CA GLN A 119 -31.17 -3.16 8.62
C GLN A 119 -31.49 -4.07 7.44
N VAL A 120 -32.71 -4.61 7.41
CA VAL A 120 -33.25 -5.32 6.25
C VAL A 120 -33.96 -4.29 5.38
N LEU A 121 -33.52 -4.16 4.12
CA LEU A 121 -34.01 -3.15 3.19
C LEU A 121 -35.19 -3.65 2.37
N ASN A 122 -35.10 -4.87 1.85
CA ASN A 122 -36.14 -5.48 1.03
C ASN A 122 -36.00 -7.01 0.99
N VAL A 123 -37.11 -7.71 0.75
CA VAL A 123 -37.14 -9.15 0.50
C VAL A 123 -37.79 -9.38 -0.86
N SER A 124 -37.03 -9.93 -1.81
CA SER A 124 -37.49 -10.21 -3.17
C SER A 124 -37.38 -11.70 -3.49
N ARG A 125 -38.27 -12.21 -4.34
CA ARG A 125 -38.15 -13.57 -4.87
C ARG A 125 -37.01 -13.63 -5.89
N GLY A 126 -36.21 -14.70 -5.84
CA GLY A 126 -35.15 -14.92 -6.82
C GLY A 126 -35.69 -15.01 -8.26
N ALA A 127 -34.88 -14.64 -9.24
CA ALA A 127 -35.26 -14.66 -10.65
C ALA A 127 -35.71 -16.06 -11.13
N GLU A 128 -36.54 -16.09 -12.18
CA GLU A 128 -37.19 -17.28 -12.76
C GLU A 128 -36.16 -18.40 -13.07
N GLY A 129 -36.03 -19.34 -12.14
CA GLY A 129 -35.05 -20.44 -12.20
C GLY A 129 -34.74 -21.06 -10.84
N LEU A 130 -34.92 -20.30 -9.74
CA LEU A 130 -34.64 -20.75 -8.37
C LEU A 130 -35.94 -20.94 -7.57
N SER A 131 -36.71 -21.98 -7.91
CA SER A 131 -37.91 -22.35 -7.15
C SER A 131 -37.56 -22.59 -5.67
N GLY A 132 -38.13 -21.79 -4.77
CA GLY A 132 -37.93 -21.92 -3.33
C GLY A 132 -36.79 -21.10 -2.71
N LYS A 133 -36.14 -20.17 -3.42
CA LYS A 133 -35.15 -19.25 -2.83
C LYS A 133 -35.61 -17.78 -2.83
N LEU A 134 -35.45 -17.12 -1.68
CA LEU A 134 -35.76 -15.72 -1.42
C LEU A 134 -34.47 -14.95 -1.14
N LEU A 135 -34.41 -13.70 -1.59
CA LEU A 135 -33.27 -12.80 -1.41
C LEU A 135 -33.66 -11.67 -0.46
N ALA A 136 -32.96 -11.55 0.67
CA ALA A 136 -33.11 -10.43 1.59
C ALA A 136 -31.92 -9.47 1.46
N GLN A 137 -32.19 -8.23 1.04
CA GLN A 137 -31.19 -7.16 0.98
C GLN A 137 -30.97 -6.57 2.36
N ILE A 138 -29.71 -6.50 2.78
CA ILE A 138 -29.31 -6.03 4.10
C ILE A 138 -28.28 -4.90 4.03
N LYS A 139 -28.27 -4.07 5.07
CA LYS A 139 -27.31 -2.99 5.29
C LYS A 139 -26.83 -3.02 6.74
N SER A 140 -25.52 -3.05 6.96
CA SER A 140 -24.95 -3.00 8.31
C SER A 140 -24.67 -1.57 8.78
N GLY A 141 -24.77 -1.38 10.10
CA GLY A 141 -24.53 -0.14 10.83
C GLY A 141 -23.30 -0.28 11.74
N THR A 142 -23.51 -0.25 13.05
CA THR A 142 -22.45 -0.40 14.06
C THR A 142 -22.07 -1.86 14.31
N PRO A 143 -20.83 -2.17 14.72
CA PRO A 143 -20.44 -3.52 15.10
C PRO A 143 -21.29 -4.09 16.23
N GLY A 144 -21.58 -5.39 16.16
CA GLY A 144 -22.36 -6.09 17.17
C GLY A 144 -23.17 -7.25 16.61
N MET A 145 -23.90 -7.92 17.49
CA MET A 145 -24.79 -9.01 17.10
C MET A 145 -26.16 -8.46 16.69
N ALA A 146 -26.64 -8.90 15.53
CA ALA A 146 -27.98 -8.67 15.02
C ALA A 146 -28.72 -10.01 14.89
N PRO A 147 -29.49 -10.42 15.92
CA PRO A 147 -30.43 -11.53 15.79
C PRO A 147 -31.47 -11.22 14.72
N LEU A 148 -31.84 -12.24 13.95
CA LEU A 148 -32.84 -12.17 12.90
C LEU A 148 -34.08 -12.94 13.32
N LEU A 149 -35.24 -12.36 13.03
CA LEU A 149 -36.54 -13.02 13.12
C LEU A 149 -37.05 -13.24 11.70
N LEU A 150 -37.16 -14.50 11.31
CA LEU A 150 -37.70 -14.92 10.02
C LEU A 150 -39.11 -15.48 10.24
N GLN A 151 -40.08 -14.95 9.50
CA GLN A 151 -41.48 -15.37 9.59
C GLN A 151 -42.04 -15.68 8.20
N LEU A 152 -42.54 -16.89 8.02
CA LEU A 152 -43.12 -17.36 6.76
C LEU A 152 -44.65 -17.36 6.84
N TYR A 153 -45.32 -16.71 5.88
CA TYR A 153 -46.77 -16.55 5.85
C TYR A 153 -47.41 -17.19 4.60
N ARG A 154 -48.50 -17.95 4.77
CA ARG A 154 -49.41 -18.34 3.67
C ARG A 154 -50.75 -17.69 3.88
N GLN A 155 -51.24 -16.93 2.91
CA GLN A 155 -52.59 -16.37 2.94
C GLN A 155 -52.90 -15.64 4.28
N GLY A 156 -51.89 -14.98 4.85
CA GLY A 156 -52.00 -14.27 6.13
C GLY A 156 -51.81 -15.10 7.40
N ALA A 157 -51.67 -16.44 7.31
CA ALA A 157 -51.39 -17.32 8.44
C ALA A 157 -49.88 -17.62 8.55
N LEU A 158 -49.33 -17.49 9.77
CA LEU A 158 -47.93 -17.82 10.08
C LEU A 158 -47.73 -19.33 10.01
N ILE A 159 -46.85 -19.78 9.12
CA ILE A 159 -46.52 -21.19 8.89
C ILE A 159 -45.31 -21.62 9.69
N ASP A 160 -44.29 -20.76 9.74
CA ASP A 160 -43.01 -21.05 10.37
C ASP A 160 -42.38 -19.75 10.89
N GLU A 161 -41.71 -19.85 12.03
CA GLU A 161 -41.01 -18.74 12.69
C GLU A 161 -39.67 -19.23 13.21
N ARG A 162 -38.60 -18.51 12.85
CA ARG A 162 -37.23 -18.80 13.29
C ARG A 162 -36.56 -17.55 13.83
N ASP A 163 -36.09 -17.65 15.07
CA ASP A 163 -35.37 -16.61 15.81
C ASP A 163 -33.92 -17.01 16.13
N ASP A 164 -33.49 -18.17 15.65
CA ASP A 164 -32.21 -18.78 15.98
C ASP A 164 -31.06 -18.34 15.07
N PHE A 165 -31.37 -17.56 14.03
CA PHE A 165 -30.39 -16.96 13.14
C PHE A 165 -29.83 -15.66 13.70
N ALA A 166 -28.51 -15.49 13.63
CA ALA A 166 -27.88 -14.23 13.99
C ALA A 166 -26.76 -13.87 13.02
N ILE A 167 -26.70 -12.57 12.68
CA ILE A 167 -25.60 -11.99 11.93
C ILE A 167 -24.71 -11.23 12.91
N HIS A 168 -23.46 -11.64 13.00
CA HIS A 168 -22.44 -10.87 13.68
C HIS A 168 -21.91 -9.82 12.70
N VAL A 169 -22.24 -8.55 12.95
CA VAL A 169 -21.59 -7.44 12.26
C VAL A 169 -20.24 -7.25 12.93
N VAL A 170 -19.24 -7.85 12.30
CA VAL A 170 -17.85 -7.68 12.73
C VAL A 170 -17.50 -6.22 12.43
N PRO A 171 -16.79 -5.51 13.33
CA PRO A 171 -16.05 -4.33 12.91
C PRO A 171 -15.34 -4.72 11.62
N GLN A 172 -15.34 -3.86 10.62
CA GLN A 172 -14.48 -4.16 9.50
C GLN A 172 -13.10 -4.10 10.13
N ASP A 173 -12.52 -5.28 10.44
CA ASP A 173 -11.13 -5.38 10.80
C ASP A 173 -10.49 -4.56 9.72
N VAL A 174 -9.89 -3.45 10.11
CA VAL A 174 -8.83 -2.91 9.30
C VAL A 174 -7.95 -4.17 9.22
N PRO A 175 -7.70 -4.78 8.03
CA PRO A 175 -6.29 -4.99 7.83
C PRO A 175 -5.74 -3.59 7.98
N ASP A 176 -5.30 -3.21 9.17
CA ASP A 176 -4.00 -3.71 9.41
C ASP A 176 -3.11 -3.36 8.22
N TYR A 177 -3.24 -2.28 7.44
CA TYR A 177 -2.42 -2.05 6.24
C TYR A 177 -1.19 -1.25 6.65
N THR A 178 -1.32 -0.51 7.77
CA THR A 178 -0.26 -0.31 8.75
C THR A 178 0.30 -1.62 9.33
N GLY A 179 -0.34 -2.77 9.08
CA GLY A 179 -0.01 -4.11 9.60
C GLY A 179 0.08 -5.25 8.53
N SER A 180 -0.03 -4.96 7.24
CA SER A 180 -0.11 -5.95 6.15
C SER A 180 0.95 -5.63 5.14
N ALA A 181 1.18 -4.34 4.88
CA ALA A 181 2.53 -3.88 4.62
C ALA A 181 3.30 -3.89 5.94
N ALA A 182 3.00 -3.04 6.93
CA ALA A 182 3.88 -2.90 8.10
C ALA A 182 3.82 -4.01 9.19
N GLY A 183 2.92 -4.98 9.13
CA GLY A 183 2.77 -6.07 10.13
C GLY A 183 3.10 -7.46 9.57
N HIS A 184 2.99 -7.72 8.26
CA HIS A 184 3.90 -8.70 7.62
C HIS A 184 5.36 -8.27 7.76
N PHE A 185 5.62 -6.96 7.84
CA PHE A 185 6.94 -6.40 8.17
C PHE A 185 7.32 -6.67 9.64
N SER A 186 6.38 -6.53 10.60
CA SER A 186 6.59 -6.82 12.02
C SER A 186 6.74 -8.32 12.35
N GLU A 187 6.21 -9.22 11.52
CA GLU A 187 6.37 -10.67 11.69
C GLU A 187 7.63 -11.20 10.98
N SER A 188 8.27 -10.39 10.11
CA SER A 188 9.46 -10.80 9.38
C SER A 188 10.74 -10.49 10.19
N PRO A 189 11.54 -11.48 10.63
CA PRO A 189 12.79 -11.24 11.35
C PRO A 189 13.80 -10.43 10.51
N ILE A 190 13.65 -10.44 9.19
CA ILE A 190 14.46 -9.72 8.22
C ILE A 190 14.36 -8.20 8.43
N LEU A 191 13.18 -7.65 8.74
CA LEU A 191 13.03 -6.22 8.92
C LEU A 191 13.78 -5.69 10.14
N TYR A 192 13.67 -6.40 11.27
CA TYR A 192 14.39 -6.04 12.49
C TYR A 192 15.90 -6.14 12.29
N ALA A 193 16.38 -7.06 11.45
CA ALA A 193 17.78 -7.13 11.06
C ALA A 193 18.22 -5.98 10.12
N LEU A 194 17.32 -5.48 9.26
CA LEU A 194 17.60 -4.39 8.33
C LEU A 194 17.68 -3.01 9.02
N LEU A 195 16.92 -2.80 10.10
CA LEU A 195 16.84 -1.49 10.76
C LEU A 195 18.20 -1.01 11.33
N PRO A 196 18.98 -1.82 12.07
CA PRO A 196 20.34 -1.45 12.49
C PRO A 196 21.27 -1.21 11.30
N LEU A 197 21.14 -2.00 10.23
CA LEU A 197 21.97 -1.88 9.04
C LEU A 197 21.68 -0.55 8.29
N LEU A 198 20.41 -0.16 8.21
CA LEU A 198 19.98 1.15 7.71
C LEU A 198 20.55 2.29 8.56
N PHE A 199 20.49 2.16 9.89
CA PHE A 199 21.05 3.15 10.81
C PHE A 199 22.56 3.31 10.61
N ILE A 200 23.31 2.21 10.58
CA ILE A 200 24.76 2.20 10.36
C ILE A 200 25.09 2.81 8.99
N ASN A 201 24.35 2.45 7.94
CA ASN A 201 24.56 3.00 6.61
C ASN A 201 24.32 4.52 6.57
N LYS A 202 23.23 5.03 7.16
CA LYS A 202 22.97 6.47 7.26
C LYS A 202 24.01 7.20 8.10
N CYS A 203 24.49 6.59 9.19
CA CYS A 203 25.61 7.10 9.98
C CYS A 203 26.90 7.19 9.14
N ALA A 204 27.18 6.19 8.32
CA ALA A 204 28.29 6.23 7.38
C ALA A 204 28.14 7.37 6.35
N PHE A 205 26.93 7.64 5.86
CA PHE A 205 26.64 8.83 5.05
C PHE A 205 26.86 10.15 5.81
N GLY A 206 26.54 10.20 7.11
CA GLY A 206 26.86 11.34 7.97
C GLY A 206 28.37 11.65 8.01
N CYS A 207 29.23 10.62 7.94
CA CYS A 207 30.68 10.82 7.84
C CYS A 207 31.12 11.46 6.50
N LYS A 208 30.29 11.36 5.45
CA LYS A 208 30.54 11.97 4.13
C LYS A 208 30.15 13.44 4.06
N VAL A 209 29.37 13.94 5.03
CA VAL A 209 28.90 15.33 5.05
C VAL A 209 30.07 16.30 5.21
N ASP A 210 30.07 17.35 4.39
CA ASP A 210 31.06 18.43 4.39
C ASP A 210 30.42 19.71 4.94
N LEU A 211 30.98 20.22 6.04
CA LEU A 211 30.47 21.43 6.70
C LEU A 211 30.67 22.68 5.84
N GLU A 212 31.69 22.72 4.98
CA GLU A 212 31.93 23.87 4.09
C GLU A 212 30.86 23.93 2.99
N VAL A 213 30.50 22.78 2.43
CA VAL A 213 29.40 22.67 1.45
C VAL A 213 28.08 23.07 2.08
N LEU A 214 27.80 22.60 3.31
CA LEU A 214 26.59 22.97 4.05
C LEU A 214 26.52 24.49 4.32
N LYS A 215 27.64 25.09 4.73
CA LYS A 215 27.74 26.55 4.93
C LYS A 215 27.59 27.33 3.62
N GLY A 216 28.15 26.81 2.53
CA GLY A 216 27.98 27.36 1.19
C GLY A 216 26.52 27.36 0.75
N LEU A 217 25.78 26.31 1.08
CA LEU A 217 24.37 26.17 0.74
C LEU A 217 23.49 27.22 1.43
N MET A 218 23.79 27.58 2.68
CA MET A 218 23.12 28.68 3.39
C MET A 218 23.34 30.04 2.71
N ARG A 219 24.49 30.22 2.05
CA ARG A 219 24.81 31.47 1.32
C ARG A 219 24.21 31.50 -0.09
N ARG A 220 24.12 30.34 -0.75
CA ARG A 220 23.61 30.20 -2.12
C ARG A 220 22.67 29.00 -2.21
N PRO A 221 21.40 29.13 -1.77
CA PRO A 221 20.45 28.03 -1.68
C PRO A 221 19.83 27.63 -3.04
N HIS A 222 20.34 28.14 -4.17
CA HIS A 222 19.77 27.88 -5.51
C HIS A 222 19.49 26.40 -5.79
N PRO A 223 20.39 25.44 -5.49
CA PRO A 223 20.10 24.03 -5.76
C PRO A 223 18.93 23.50 -4.90
N VAL A 224 18.83 23.92 -3.64
CA VAL A 224 17.72 23.54 -2.74
C VAL A 224 16.40 24.11 -3.23
N LEU A 225 16.38 25.38 -3.63
CA LEU A 225 15.18 26.02 -4.20
C LEU A 225 14.72 25.32 -5.48
N LEU A 226 15.65 24.91 -6.35
CA LEU A 226 15.32 24.10 -7.52
C LEU A 226 14.73 22.74 -7.15
N GLY A 227 15.24 22.10 -6.09
CA GLY A 227 14.65 20.86 -5.58
C GLY A 227 13.22 21.03 -5.13
N ILE A 228 12.95 22.05 -4.30
CA ILE A 228 11.60 22.36 -3.82
C ILE A 228 10.67 22.67 -4.99
N MET A 229 11.11 23.51 -5.94
CA MET A 229 10.33 23.82 -7.14
C MET A 229 10.07 22.57 -8.00
N GLY A 230 11.08 21.72 -8.18
CA GLY A 230 10.94 20.47 -8.93
C GLY A 230 9.94 19.51 -8.28
N GLN A 231 10.08 19.28 -6.96
CA GLN A 231 9.29 18.30 -6.22
C GLN A 231 7.86 18.76 -5.92
N PHE A 232 7.63 20.03 -5.61
CA PHE A 232 6.33 20.50 -5.14
C PHE A 232 5.56 21.35 -6.15
N VAL A 233 6.18 21.71 -7.29
CA VAL A 233 5.51 22.45 -8.36
C VAL A 233 5.51 21.66 -9.66
N LEU A 234 6.70 21.27 -10.16
CA LEU A 234 6.83 20.63 -11.46
C LEU A 234 6.29 19.19 -11.46
N MET A 235 6.71 18.36 -10.51
CA MET A 235 6.29 16.95 -10.42
C MET A 235 4.78 16.79 -10.19
N PRO A 236 4.12 17.54 -9.30
CA PRO A 236 2.67 17.45 -9.13
C PRO A 236 1.89 17.89 -10.36
N LEU A 237 2.35 18.97 -11.02
CA LEU A 237 1.76 19.44 -12.27
C LEU A 237 1.89 18.38 -13.37
N TYR A 238 3.06 17.77 -13.48
CA TYR A 238 3.31 16.67 -14.40
C TYR A 238 2.35 15.50 -14.13
N ALA A 239 2.22 15.06 -12.89
CA ALA A 239 1.33 13.96 -12.51
C ALA A 239 -0.13 14.26 -12.84
N TYR A 240 -0.58 15.49 -12.57
CA TYR A 240 -1.93 15.93 -12.91
C TYR A 240 -2.17 15.87 -14.43
N LEU A 241 -1.30 16.49 -15.23
CA LEU A 241 -1.43 16.48 -16.69
C LEU A 241 -1.37 15.07 -17.27
N LEU A 242 -0.47 14.24 -16.74
CA LEU A 242 -0.34 12.84 -17.15
C LEU A 242 -1.60 12.04 -16.80
N SER A 243 -2.20 12.29 -15.64
CA SER A 243 -3.43 11.61 -15.22
C SER A 243 -4.60 11.91 -16.15
N LEU A 244 -4.70 13.14 -16.65
CA LEU A 244 -5.70 13.53 -17.65
C LEU A 244 -5.41 12.89 -19.00
N LEU A 245 -4.15 12.92 -19.45
CA LEU A 245 -3.74 12.37 -20.74
C LEU A 245 -3.99 10.87 -20.83
N LEU A 246 -3.75 10.13 -19.73
CA LEU A 246 -3.93 8.68 -19.66
C LEU A 246 -5.33 8.26 -19.21
N GLY A 247 -6.24 9.19 -18.92
CA GLY A 247 -7.59 8.91 -18.47
C GLY A 247 -7.64 8.07 -17.18
N LEU A 248 -6.74 8.36 -16.22
CA LEU A 248 -6.69 7.62 -14.96
C LEU A 248 -7.95 7.88 -14.14
N SER A 249 -8.42 6.85 -13.42
CA SER A 249 -9.52 7.02 -12.46
C SER A 249 -9.11 7.98 -11.35
N GLN A 250 -10.08 8.70 -10.78
CA GLN A 250 -9.84 9.71 -9.74
C GLN A 250 -8.95 9.21 -8.58
N PRO A 251 -9.14 8.00 -8.02
CA PRO A 251 -8.26 7.49 -6.95
C PRO A 251 -6.81 7.28 -7.41
N LEU A 252 -6.61 6.79 -8.64
CA LEU A 252 -5.27 6.57 -9.21
C LEU A 252 -4.57 7.88 -9.54
N ALA A 253 -5.31 8.84 -10.10
CA ALA A 253 -4.81 10.18 -10.40
C ALA A 253 -4.34 10.89 -9.11
N LEU A 254 -5.14 10.83 -8.05
CA LEU A 254 -4.76 11.36 -6.74
C LEU A 254 -3.56 10.63 -6.14
N GLY A 255 -3.54 9.29 -6.20
CA GLY A 255 -2.39 8.51 -5.77
C GLY A 255 -1.10 8.94 -6.47
N LEU A 256 -1.16 9.18 -7.78
CA LEU A 256 -0.03 9.62 -8.58
C LEU A 256 0.39 11.06 -8.23
N VAL A 257 -0.55 11.99 -8.07
CA VAL A 257 -0.27 13.39 -7.70
C VAL A 257 0.33 13.47 -6.30
N ILE A 258 -0.20 12.73 -5.33
CA ILE A 258 0.31 12.71 -3.96
C ILE A 258 1.70 12.09 -3.92
N THR A 259 1.92 11.03 -4.72
CA THR A 259 3.27 10.48 -4.93
C THR A 259 4.19 11.56 -5.47
N CYS A 260 3.75 12.28 -6.51
CA CYS A 260 4.53 13.31 -7.17
C CYS A 260 4.71 14.61 -6.38
N SER A 261 3.99 14.75 -5.28
CA SER A 261 4.10 15.86 -4.33
C SER A 261 4.98 15.49 -3.14
N SER A 262 5.50 14.26 -3.09
CA SER A 262 6.30 13.79 -1.97
C SER A 262 7.72 14.36 -2.02
N PRO A 263 8.37 14.55 -0.86
CA PRO A 263 9.76 15.00 -0.80
C PRO A 263 10.71 13.94 -1.37
N GLY A 264 12.00 14.27 -1.41
CA GLY A 264 13.04 13.35 -1.87
C GLY A 264 13.02 12.00 -1.13
N GLY A 265 13.20 10.92 -1.88
CA GLY A 265 13.17 9.55 -1.35
C GLY A 265 14.43 9.17 -0.57
N GLY A 266 14.30 8.26 0.40
CA GLY A 266 15.36 7.83 1.32
C GLY A 266 16.61 7.17 0.67
N GLY A 267 16.62 6.98 -0.66
CA GLY A 267 17.76 6.50 -1.45
C GLY A 267 18.44 7.56 -2.33
N GLY A 268 17.90 8.78 -2.45
CA GLY A 268 18.40 9.81 -3.37
C GLY A 268 19.88 10.19 -3.15
N TYR A 269 20.29 10.34 -1.89
CA TYR A 269 21.69 10.64 -1.55
C TYR A 269 22.65 9.47 -1.82
N LEU A 270 22.17 8.23 -1.80
CA LEU A 270 22.96 7.07 -2.21
C LEU A 270 23.20 7.10 -3.71
N TYR A 271 22.14 7.27 -4.50
CA TYR A 271 22.29 7.39 -5.94
C TYR A 271 23.19 8.55 -6.33
N SER A 272 23.08 9.68 -5.62
CA SER A 272 23.99 10.81 -5.78
C SER A 272 25.44 10.40 -5.50
N LEU A 273 25.72 9.63 -4.45
CA LEU A 273 27.08 9.13 -4.21
C LEU A 273 27.59 8.22 -5.35
N LEU A 274 26.76 7.30 -5.85
CA LEU A 274 27.16 6.31 -6.85
C LEU A 274 27.33 6.91 -8.25
N LEU A 275 26.52 7.92 -8.59
CA LEU A 275 26.54 8.62 -9.87
C LEU A 275 27.46 9.86 -9.87
N GLY A 276 28.19 10.10 -8.78
CA GLY A 276 29.14 11.21 -8.67
C GLY A 276 28.50 12.59 -8.53
N GLY A 277 27.32 12.65 -7.93
CA GLY A 277 26.72 13.87 -7.37
C GLY A 277 27.32 14.28 -6.04
N ASP A 278 26.84 15.40 -5.52
CA ASP A 278 27.18 15.93 -4.20
C ASP A 278 26.25 15.34 -3.12
N VAL A 279 26.83 14.57 -2.19
CA VAL A 279 26.12 13.87 -1.11
C VAL A 279 25.63 14.81 -0.03
N THR A 280 26.42 15.83 0.32
CA THR A 280 26.05 16.82 1.33
C THR A 280 24.84 17.62 0.86
N LEU A 281 24.87 18.01 -0.41
CA LEU A 281 23.74 18.69 -1.04
C LEU A 281 22.50 17.80 -1.06
N ALA A 282 22.63 16.52 -1.46
CA ALA A 282 21.50 15.60 -1.52
C ALA A 282 20.82 15.45 -0.16
N ILE A 283 21.60 15.17 0.90
CA ILE A 283 21.09 15.06 2.27
C ILE A 283 20.37 16.35 2.70
N SER A 284 20.97 17.51 2.40
CA SER A 284 20.39 18.80 2.77
C SER A 284 19.06 19.05 2.05
N MET A 285 18.98 18.74 0.75
CA MET A 285 17.75 18.87 -0.03
C MET A 285 16.67 17.92 0.47
N THR A 286 17.01 16.67 0.81
CA THR A 286 16.05 15.70 1.34
C THR A 286 15.50 16.15 2.69
N LEU A 287 16.33 16.66 3.59
CA LEU A 287 15.88 17.17 4.90
C LEU A 287 14.96 18.39 4.75
N VAL A 288 15.37 19.37 3.93
CA VAL A 288 14.58 20.59 3.71
C VAL A 288 13.25 20.27 3.02
N SER A 289 13.26 19.41 1.99
CA SER A 289 12.03 18.98 1.32
C SER A 289 11.12 18.19 2.24
N THR A 290 11.65 17.32 3.10
CA THR A 290 10.84 16.57 4.08
C THR A 290 10.14 17.50 5.06
N VAL A 291 10.79 18.59 5.49
CA VAL A 291 10.14 19.62 6.30
C VAL A 291 9.09 20.38 5.49
N ALA A 292 9.42 20.78 4.26
CA ALA A 292 8.51 21.49 3.37
C ALA A 292 7.25 20.67 3.02
N ALA A 293 7.37 19.34 2.97
CA ALA A 293 6.28 18.41 2.69
C ALA A 293 5.10 18.55 3.67
N VAL A 294 5.35 18.97 4.92
CA VAL A 294 4.30 19.23 5.92
C VAL A 294 3.26 20.22 5.42
N GLY A 295 3.70 21.28 4.73
CA GLY A 295 2.81 22.32 4.19
C GLY A 295 2.51 22.17 2.69
N LEU A 296 3.46 21.67 1.90
CA LEU A 296 3.34 21.62 0.44
C LEU A 296 2.58 20.39 -0.08
N MET A 297 2.71 19.21 0.55
CA MET A 297 1.91 18.02 0.15
C MET A 297 0.39 18.24 0.26
N PRO A 298 -0.13 18.75 1.39
CA PRO A 298 -1.57 18.99 1.56
C PRO A 298 -2.06 20.11 0.66
N LEU A 299 -1.25 21.17 0.46
CA LEU A 299 -1.56 22.26 -0.47
C LEU A 299 -1.69 21.74 -1.90
N SER A 300 -0.72 20.96 -2.36
CA SER A 300 -0.74 20.33 -3.68
C SER A 300 -1.97 19.43 -3.84
N SER A 301 -2.23 18.56 -2.87
CA SER A 301 -3.38 17.67 -2.93
C SER A 301 -4.73 18.39 -2.89
N SER A 302 -4.86 19.47 -2.11
CA SER A 302 -6.09 20.26 -2.08
C SER A 302 -6.35 20.91 -3.44
N LEU A 303 -5.30 21.50 -4.02
CA LEU A 303 -5.36 22.14 -5.32
C LEU A 303 -5.74 21.15 -6.44
N TYR A 304 -4.99 20.05 -6.57
CA TYR A 304 -5.23 19.06 -7.62
C TYR A 304 -6.44 18.18 -7.34
N GLY A 305 -6.78 17.93 -6.08
CA GLY A 305 -8.03 17.27 -5.70
C GLY A 305 -9.24 18.08 -6.15
N HIS A 306 -9.22 19.39 -5.96
CA HIS A 306 -10.26 20.28 -6.50
C HIS A 306 -10.35 20.19 -8.03
N PHE A 307 -9.21 20.24 -8.74
CA PHE A 307 -9.20 20.11 -10.20
C PHE A 307 -9.63 18.74 -10.74
N LEU A 308 -9.44 17.67 -9.96
CA LEU A 308 -9.88 16.32 -10.31
C LEU A 308 -11.33 16.04 -9.88
N GLY A 309 -12.00 16.99 -9.22
CA GLY A 309 -13.37 16.83 -8.72
C GLY A 309 -13.46 15.91 -7.50
N VAL A 310 -12.38 15.77 -6.72
CA VAL A 310 -12.35 14.97 -5.50
C VAL A 310 -12.28 15.87 -4.28
N HIS A 311 -13.37 15.89 -3.50
CA HIS A 311 -13.49 16.70 -2.29
C HIS A 311 -13.13 15.88 -1.04
N GLN A 312 -11.88 15.43 -0.96
CA GLN A 312 -11.37 14.74 0.24
C GLN A 312 -10.30 15.58 0.93
N THR A 313 -10.43 15.71 2.25
CA THR A 313 -9.43 16.37 3.09
C THR A 313 -8.31 15.39 3.42
N LEU A 314 -7.09 15.66 2.95
CA LEU A 314 -5.94 14.86 3.33
C LEU A 314 -5.64 14.99 4.83
N HIS A 315 -5.51 13.84 5.49
CA HIS A 315 -4.91 13.73 6.82
C HIS A 315 -3.39 13.68 6.68
N ILE A 316 -2.74 14.79 7.04
CA ILE A 316 -1.28 14.89 7.00
C ILE A 316 -0.71 14.05 8.14
N PRO A 317 0.13 13.03 7.85
CA PRO A 317 0.69 12.21 8.89
C PRO A 317 1.91 12.90 9.50
N PHE A 318 1.69 13.95 10.27
CA PHE A 318 2.74 14.75 10.92
C PHE A 318 3.76 13.87 11.66
N LEU A 319 3.28 12.86 12.39
CA LEU A 319 4.13 11.90 13.09
C LEU A 319 5.00 11.08 12.13
N LYS A 320 4.49 10.68 10.96
CA LYS A 320 5.27 9.92 9.95
C LYS A 320 6.30 10.81 9.26
N ILE A 321 5.96 12.06 8.96
CA ILE A 321 6.90 13.04 8.41
C ILE A 321 8.02 13.31 9.42
N LEU A 322 7.66 13.56 10.68
CA LEU A 322 8.62 13.74 11.77
C LEU A 322 9.47 12.49 11.98
N ALA A 323 8.88 11.30 11.99
CA ALA A 323 9.61 10.04 12.10
C ALA A 323 10.58 9.84 10.93
N THR A 324 10.16 10.14 9.69
CA THR A 324 11.02 10.08 8.50
C THR A 324 12.19 11.06 8.62
N LEU A 325 11.91 12.29 9.05
CA LEU A 325 12.91 13.32 9.27
C LEU A 325 13.91 12.89 10.33
N LEU A 326 13.45 12.43 11.50
CA LEU A 326 14.30 11.95 12.59
C LEU A 326 15.10 10.70 12.18
N PHE A 327 14.49 9.79 11.43
CA PHE A 327 15.15 8.58 10.91
C PHE A 327 16.29 8.90 9.93
N ILE A 328 16.24 10.06 9.27
CA ILE A 328 17.34 10.55 8.43
C ILE A 328 18.32 11.40 9.25
N ALA A 329 17.82 12.36 10.03
CA ALA A 329 18.62 13.37 10.73
C ALA A 329 19.45 12.79 11.87
N VAL A 330 18.89 11.88 12.69
CA VAL A 330 19.58 11.33 13.88
C VAL A 330 20.82 10.52 13.48
N PRO A 331 20.76 9.53 12.57
CA PRO A 331 21.95 8.77 12.20
C PRO A 331 22.98 9.63 11.46
N ILE A 332 22.53 10.55 10.59
CA ILE A 332 23.44 11.45 9.87
C ILE A 332 24.19 12.38 10.82
N SER A 333 23.48 12.99 11.79
CA SER A 333 24.09 13.83 12.82
C SER A 333 25.08 13.04 13.67
N THR A 334 24.72 11.80 14.03
CA THR A 334 25.63 10.87 14.71
C THR A 334 26.90 10.63 13.89
N GLY A 335 26.76 10.39 12.58
CA GLY A 335 27.88 10.21 11.66
C GLY A 335 28.79 11.44 11.56
N MET A 336 28.22 12.65 11.56
CA MET A 336 28.99 13.90 11.56
C MET A 336 29.80 14.05 12.86
N VAL A 337 29.19 13.72 14.01
CA VAL A 337 29.89 13.74 15.31
C VAL A 337 30.99 12.68 15.35
N VAL A 338 30.74 11.47 14.83
CA VAL A 338 31.75 10.40 14.72
C VAL A 338 32.92 10.84 13.85
N LYS A 339 32.68 11.50 12.71
CA LYS A 339 33.73 12.07 11.86
C LYS A 339 34.61 13.06 12.62
N TRP A 340 33.99 13.93 13.42
CA TRP A 340 34.71 14.95 14.19
C TRP A 340 35.51 14.35 15.35
N ARG A 341 34.94 13.39 16.09
CA ARG A 341 35.55 12.85 17.32
C ARG A 341 36.46 11.65 17.09
N TYR A 342 36.16 10.81 16.11
CA TYR A 342 36.81 9.52 15.84
C TYR A 342 37.13 9.34 14.34
N PRO A 343 38.13 10.07 13.80
CA PRO A 343 38.44 10.06 12.36
C PRO A 343 38.92 8.69 11.83
N GLN A 344 39.41 7.81 12.71
CA GLN A 344 39.75 6.42 12.35
C GLN A 344 38.48 5.58 12.11
N LEU A 345 37.48 5.68 12.99
CA LEU A 345 36.20 4.99 12.84
C LEU A 345 35.43 5.51 11.61
N SER A 346 35.49 6.82 11.36
CA SER A 346 34.91 7.42 10.16
C SER A 346 35.46 6.79 8.87
N ARG A 347 36.79 6.57 8.78
CA ARG A 347 37.39 5.91 7.62
C ARG A 347 36.85 4.49 7.40
N LEU A 348 36.63 3.73 8.48
CA LEU A 348 36.00 2.41 8.40
C LEU A 348 34.55 2.50 7.90
N LEU A 349 33.74 3.40 8.46
CA LEU A 349 32.35 3.62 8.05
C LEU A 349 32.25 4.02 6.57
N LEU A 350 33.15 4.88 6.09
CA LEU A 350 33.19 5.28 4.69
C LEU A 350 33.40 4.12 3.72
N LEU A 351 34.16 3.09 4.11
CA LEU A 351 34.35 1.87 3.31
C LEU A 351 33.07 1.01 3.25
N LEU A 352 32.24 1.06 4.30
CA LEU A 352 31.00 0.28 4.40
C LEU A 352 29.83 0.89 3.62
N ILE A 353 29.90 2.18 3.23
CA ILE A 353 28.78 2.85 2.55
C ILE A 353 28.35 2.07 1.31
N LYS A 354 29.26 1.77 0.39
CA LYS A 354 28.94 1.13 -0.89
C LYS A 354 28.33 -0.28 -0.73
N PRO A 355 28.97 -1.24 -0.03
CA PRO A 355 28.44 -2.60 0.07
C PRO A 355 27.09 -2.63 0.78
N PHE A 356 26.93 -1.92 1.90
CA PHE A 356 25.64 -1.86 2.60
C PHE A 356 24.57 -1.19 1.78
N SER A 357 24.91 -0.12 1.06
CA SER A 357 23.93 0.57 0.24
C SER A 357 23.43 -0.27 -0.93
N VAL A 358 24.32 -1.00 -1.63
CA VAL A 358 23.91 -1.92 -2.69
C VAL A 358 23.05 -3.05 -2.13
N LEU A 359 23.45 -3.63 -0.98
CA LEU A 359 22.68 -4.66 -0.29
C LEU A 359 21.27 -4.18 0.08
N LEU A 360 21.15 -3.00 0.67
CA LEU A 360 19.87 -2.40 1.06
C LEU A 360 18.99 -2.10 -0.15
N MET A 361 19.59 -1.66 -1.26
CA MET A 361 18.86 -1.33 -2.47
C MET A 361 18.31 -2.58 -3.18
N VAL A 362 19.15 -3.60 -3.36
CA VAL A 362 18.72 -4.88 -3.97
C VAL A 362 17.76 -5.61 -3.04
N GLY A 363 18.08 -5.70 -1.74
CA GLY A 363 17.22 -6.31 -0.75
C GLY A 363 15.86 -5.61 -0.64
N GLY A 364 15.85 -4.28 -0.62
CA GLY A 364 14.62 -3.48 -0.62
C GLY A 364 13.77 -3.69 -1.87
N LEU A 365 14.39 -3.76 -3.05
CA LEU A 365 13.70 -4.01 -4.32
C LEU A 365 13.06 -5.42 -4.35
N VAL A 366 13.81 -6.45 -3.92
CA VAL A 366 13.29 -7.82 -3.85
C VAL A 366 12.13 -7.93 -2.87
N MET A 367 12.27 -7.35 -1.67
CA MET A 367 11.20 -7.33 -0.67
C MET A 367 9.97 -6.58 -1.18
N ALA A 368 10.17 -5.42 -1.82
CA ALA A 368 9.08 -4.66 -2.41
C ALA A 368 8.34 -5.50 -3.47
N TYR A 369 9.06 -6.17 -4.38
CA TYR A 369 8.44 -7.00 -5.42
C TYR A 369 7.64 -8.18 -4.82
N GLN A 370 8.18 -8.87 -3.81
CA GLN A 370 7.49 -9.97 -3.15
C GLN A 370 6.19 -9.52 -2.49
N MET A 371 6.24 -8.44 -1.71
CA MET A 371 5.08 -7.87 -1.01
C MET A 371 4.05 -7.26 -1.97
N GLY A 372 4.53 -6.70 -3.09
CA GLY A 372 3.71 -5.99 -4.06
C GLY A 372 2.99 -6.86 -5.07
N SER A 373 3.31 -8.15 -5.14
CA SER A 373 2.76 -9.06 -6.16
C SER A 373 1.23 -9.10 -6.17
N SER A 374 0.60 -9.03 -4.98
CA SER A 374 -0.85 -8.94 -4.82
C SER A 374 -1.42 -7.61 -5.32
N LEU A 375 -0.78 -6.48 -4.98
CA LEU A 375 -1.16 -5.13 -5.41
C LEU A 375 -0.98 -4.92 -6.92
N LEU A 376 0.05 -5.53 -7.52
CA LEU A 376 0.38 -5.43 -8.95
C LEU A 376 -0.56 -6.23 -9.85
N SER A 377 -1.19 -7.29 -9.34
CA SER A 377 -2.02 -8.22 -10.14
C SER A 377 -3.22 -7.55 -10.83
N LYS A 378 -3.70 -6.41 -10.32
CA LYS A 378 -4.87 -5.69 -10.84
C LYS A 378 -4.54 -4.27 -11.33
N VAL A 379 -3.27 -3.96 -11.59
CA VAL A 379 -2.85 -2.62 -12.00
C VAL A 379 -3.17 -2.39 -13.49
N PRO A 380 -3.86 -1.29 -13.86
CA PRO A 380 -4.09 -0.98 -15.27
C PRO A 380 -2.79 -0.63 -15.97
N ALA A 381 -2.64 -1.06 -17.22
CA ALA A 381 -1.43 -0.80 -18.03
C ALA A 381 -1.09 0.69 -18.17
N THR A 382 -2.10 1.56 -18.18
CA THR A 382 -1.92 3.02 -18.18
C THR A 382 -1.20 3.51 -16.93
N LEU A 383 -1.50 2.94 -15.75
CA LEU A 383 -0.79 3.27 -14.52
C LEU A 383 0.64 2.74 -14.56
N VAL A 384 0.90 1.56 -15.14
CA VAL A 384 2.26 1.03 -15.36
C VAL A 384 3.12 2.04 -16.12
N VAL A 385 2.62 2.52 -17.25
CA VAL A 385 3.30 3.55 -18.06
C VAL A 385 3.50 4.84 -17.26
N ALA A 386 2.48 5.27 -16.51
CA ALA A 386 2.61 6.45 -15.65
C ALA A 386 3.72 6.29 -14.60
N GLY A 387 3.75 5.15 -13.90
CA GLY A 387 4.75 4.88 -12.86
C GLY A 387 6.17 4.82 -13.40
N LEU A 388 6.40 4.24 -14.58
CA LEU A 388 7.72 4.25 -15.25
C LEU A 388 8.13 5.65 -15.73
N SER A 389 7.16 6.49 -16.09
CA SER A 389 7.47 7.82 -16.60
C SER A 389 7.91 8.81 -15.51
N VAL A 390 7.43 8.65 -14.28
CA VAL A 390 7.65 9.62 -13.19
C VAL A 390 9.13 9.81 -12.86
N PRO A 391 9.92 8.75 -12.58
CA PRO A 391 11.34 8.94 -12.25
C PRO A 391 12.13 9.45 -13.45
N LEU A 392 11.88 8.95 -14.66
CA LEU A 392 12.51 9.43 -15.89
C LEU A 392 12.30 10.93 -16.11
N VAL A 393 11.04 11.40 -16.04
CA VAL A 393 10.71 12.80 -16.25
C VAL A 393 11.27 13.66 -15.12
N GLY A 394 11.23 13.19 -13.86
CA GLY A 394 11.82 13.92 -12.75
C GLY A 394 13.34 14.06 -12.84
N LEU A 395 14.04 12.99 -13.24
CA LEU A 395 15.48 13.04 -13.51
C LEU A 395 15.81 14.04 -14.61
N MET A 396 15.08 13.98 -15.73
CA MET A 396 15.28 14.87 -16.88
C MET A 396 14.99 16.33 -16.51
N ALA A 397 13.83 16.61 -15.91
CA ALA A 397 13.40 17.94 -15.52
C ALA A 397 14.38 18.55 -14.50
N GLY A 398 14.75 17.81 -13.45
CA GLY A 398 15.70 18.29 -12.45
C GLY A 398 17.09 18.59 -13.05
N TYR A 399 17.54 17.76 -14.01
CA TYR A 399 18.81 18.00 -14.69
C TYR A 399 18.77 19.25 -15.58
N VAL A 400 17.70 19.43 -16.35
CA VAL A 400 17.49 20.61 -17.22
C VAL A 400 17.40 21.88 -16.38
N LEU A 401 16.61 21.88 -15.30
CA LEU A 401 16.51 23.03 -14.38
C LEU A 401 17.87 23.42 -13.80
N ALA A 402 18.65 22.44 -13.35
CA ALA A 402 19.99 22.68 -12.83
C ALA A 402 20.98 23.14 -13.91
N MET A 403 20.80 22.70 -15.16
CA MET A 403 21.56 23.17 -16.32
C MET A 403 21.24 24.63 -16.66
N CYS A 404 19.96 25.03 -16.62
CA CYS A 404 19.53 26.41 -16.86
C CYS A 404 20.17 27.39 -15.87
N LEU A 405 20.33 27.00 -14.60
CA LEU A 405 21.05 27.79 -13.59
C LEU A 405 22.58 27.60 -13.62
N LYS A 406 23.11 26.91 -14.64
CA LYS A 406 24.55 26.69 -14.85
C LYS A 406 25.25 26.10 -13.62
N LEU A 407 24.57 25.26 -12.84
CA LEU A 407 25.16 24.65 -11.65
C LEU A 407 26.35 23.74 -12.01
N PRO A 408 27.29 23.45 -11.10
CA PRO A 408 28.34 22.47 -11.34
C PRO A 408 27.78 21.08 -11.61
N THR A 409 28.47 20.25 -12.40
CA THR A 409 28.03 18.89 -12.78
C THR A 409 27.59 18.03 -11.58
N PRO A 410 28.33 17.99 -10.44
CA PRO A 410 27.89 17.24 -9.28
C PRO A 410 26.53 17.71 -8.73
N HIS A 411 26.31 19.03 -8.71
CA HIS A 411 25.04 19.62 -8.25
C HIS A 411 23.90 19.35 -9.24
N ARG A 412 24.15 19.38 -10.56
CA ARG A 412 23.13 19.01 -11.56
C ARG A 412 22.65 17.58 -11.39
N ARG A 413 23.58 16.64 -11.16
CA ARG A 413 23.26 15.24 -10.87
C ARG A 413 22.46 15.12 -9.59
N THR A 414 22.86 15.81 -8.53
CA THR A 414 22.13 15.79 -7.26
C THR A 414 20.71 16.32 -7.42
N VAL A 415 20.51 17.50 -8.03
CA VAL A 415 19.17 18.08 -8.24
C VAL A 415 18.30 17.17 -9.12
N SER A 416 18.87 16.60 -10.18
CA SER A 416 18.19 15.61 -11.04
C SER A 416 17.68 14.42 -10.23
N ILE A 417 18.55 13.78 -9.45
CA ILE A 417 18.21 12.62 -8.62
C ILE A 417 17.19 12.98 -7.54
N GLU A 418 17.34 14.14 -6.92
CA GLU A 418 16.45 14.59 -5.85
C GLU A 418 15.03 14.86 -6.37
N VAL A 419 14.88 15.38 -7.59
CA VAL A 419 13.56 15.59 -8.21
C VAL A 419 12.97 14.27 -8.75
N GLY A 420 13.79 13.38 -9.30
CA GLY A 420 13.33 12.10 -9.87
C GLY A 420 13.02 11.02 -8.84
N VAL A 421 13.75 10.99 -7.72
CA VAL A 421 13.58 9.96 -6.69
C VAL A 421 12.68 10.49 -5.58
N GLN A 422 11.43 10.05 -5.61
CA GLN A 422 10.39 10.51 -4.71
C GLN A 422 10.23 9.60 -3.48
N ASN A 423 9.66 10.13 -2.40
CA ASN A 423 9.38 9.37 -1.19
C ASN A 423 8.00 8.70 -1.26
N SER A 424 7.91 7.65 -2.06
CA SER A 424 6.69 6.87 -2.24
C SER A 424 6.16 6.23 -0.95
N LEU A 425 7.02 5.90 0.02
CA LEU A 425 6.57 5.35 1.30
C LEU A 425 5.80 6.38 2.12
N LEU A 426 6.24 7.64 2.10
CA LEU A 426 5.52 8.73 2.74
C LEU A 426 4.19 8.98 2.01
N ALA A 427 4.18 8.98 0.68
CA ALA A 427 2.95 9.12 -0.10
C ALA A 427 1.94 8.00 0.21
N LEU A 428 2.40 6.75 0.29
CA LEU A 428 1.57 5.61 0.66
C LEU A 428 0.98 5.78 2.07
N ALA A 429 1.79 6.22 3.04
CA ALA A 429 1.31 6.50 4.39
C ALA A 429 0.24 7.61 4.43
N VAL A 430 0.40 8.67 3.63
CA VAL A 430 -0.59 9.75 3.51
C VAL A 430 -1.91 9.20 2.97
N LEU A 431 -1.88 8.39 1.91
CA LEU A 431 -3.07 7.81 1.29
C LEU A 431 -3.81 6.88 2.26
N GLN A 432 -3.08 5.96 2.89
CA GLN A 432 -3.65 4.97 3.82
C GLN A 432 -4.28 5.62 5.07
N LEU A 433 -3.80 6.80 5.49
CA LEU A 433 -4.35 7.52 6.63
C LEU A 433 -5.48 8.49 6.27
N SER A 434 -5.64 8.83 4.98
CA SER A 434 -6.60 9.86 4.54
C SER A 434 -7.82 9.28 3.84
N PHE A 435 -7.71 8.13 3.20
CA PHE A 435 -8.77 7.53 2.39
C PHE A 435 -9.43 6.34 3.09
N GLN A 436 -10.68 6.06 2.73
CA GLN A 436 -11.32 4.80 3.12
C GLN A 436 -10.61 3.63 2.44
N ARG A 437 -10.61 2.46 3.10
CA ARG A 437 -9.83 1.28 2.70
C ARG A 437 -9.85 0.96 1.20
N ALA A 438 -11.04 0.89 0.60
CA ALA A 438 -11.18 0.54 -0.82
C ALA A 438 -10.53 1.58 -1.76
N GLU A 439 -10.64 2.87 -1.43
CA GLU A 439 -10.00 3.95 -2.18
C GLU A 439 -8.51 4.06 -1.88
N ALA A 440 -8.11 3.77 -0.65
CA ALA A 440 -6.72 3.73 -0.21
C ALA A 440 -5.94 2.64 -0.96
N ASP A 441 -6.51 1.45 -1.12
CA ASP A 441 -5.88 0.33 -1.84
C ASP A 441 -5.68 0.63 -3.32
N LEU A 442 -6.68 1.23 -3.97
CA LEU A 442 -6.58 1.66 -5.36
C LEU A 442 -5.53 2.76 -5.52
N SER A 443 -5.64 3.85 -4.75
CA SER A 443 -4.71 4.98 -4.84
C SER A 443 -3.27 4.60 -4.49
N SER A 444 -3.07 3.64 -3.59
CA SER A 444 -1.73 3.16 -3.18
C SER A 444 -0.99 2.38 -4.26
N GLN A 445 -1.67 1.95 -5.33
CA GLN A 445 -0.99 1.32 -6.48
C GLN A 445 0.01 2.26 -7.14
N ALA A 446 -0.32 3.56 -7.22
CA ALA A 446 0.54 4.57 -7.85
C ALA A 446 1.88 4.77 -7.13
N PRO A 447 1.94 5.10 -5.81
CA PRO A 447 3.23 5.24 -5.11
C PRO A 447 4.03 3.96 -5.11
N PHE A 448 3.37 2.81 -4.96
CA PHE A 448 4.02 1.51 -4.96
C PHE A 448 4.73 1.25 -6.30
N LEU A 449 4.04 1.48 -7.41
CA LEU A 449 4.61 1.32 -8.74
C LEU A 449 5.74 2.31 -9.01
N VAL A 450 5.57 3.59 -8.63
CA VAL A 450 6.63 4.62 -8.76
C VAL A 450 7.87 4.26 -7.93
N ALA A 451 7.70 3.61 -6.76
CA ALA A 451 8.82 3.13 -5.97
C ALA A 451 9.59 2.01 -6.70
N LEU A 452 8.87 1.04 -7.27
CA LEU A 452 9.48 -0.07 -8.01
C LEU A 452 10.17 0.40 -9.29
N SER A 453 9.52 1.26 -10.08
CA SER A 453 10.12 1.82 -11.30
C SER A 453 11.34 2.67 -10.95
N GLY A 454 11.20 3.60 -10.01
CA GLY A 454 12.29 4.50 -9.61
C GLY A 454 13.51 3.77 -9.06
N THR A 455 13.31 2.73 -8.25
CA THR A 455 14.43 1.92 -7.76
C THR A 455 15.08 1.09 -8.87
N SER A 456 14.29 0.51 -9.77
CA SER A 456 14.79 -0.29 -10.90
C SER A 456 15.57 0.56 -11.91
N GLU A 457 15.01 1.71 -12.31
CA GLU A 457 15.64 2.65 -13.25
C GLU A 457 16.93 3.23 -12.68
N MET A 458 16.93 3.61 -11.40
CA MET A 458 18.12 4.14 -10.76
C MET A 458 19.22 3.08 -10.59
N LEU A 459 18.85 1.83 -10.27
CA LEU A 459 19.79 0.72 -10.25
C LEU A 459 20.39 0.49 -11.65
N LEU A 460 19.58 0.51 -12.70
CA LEU A 460 20.04 0.40 -14.08
C LEU A 460 21.02 1.52 -14.44
N LEU A 461 20.67 2.77 -14.12
CA LEU A 461 21.56 3.93 -14.35
C LEU A 461 22.90 3.80 -13.62
N VAL A 462 22.88 3.30 -12.38
CA VAL A 462 24.10 3.03 -11.61
C VAL A 462 24.94 1.95 -12.29
N LEU A 463 24.34 0.84 -12.70
CA LEU A 463 25.05 -0.26 -13.37
C LEU A 463 25.68 0.21 -14.70
N LEU A 464 24.92 0.96 -15.50
CA LEU A 464 25.41 1.56 -16.74
C LEU A 464 26.57 2.53 -16.48
N HIS A 465 26.44 3.38 -15.45
CA HIS A 465 27.50 4.32 -15.08
C HIS A 465 28.79 3.61 -14.66
N LEU A 466 28.67 2.56 -13.84
CA LEU A 466 29.82 1.75 -13.39
C LEU A 466 30.46 0.98 -14.56
N GLY A 467 29.65 0.41 -15.46
CA GLY A 467 30.12 -0.26 -16.67
C GLY A 467 30.87 0.68 -17.60
N TYR A 468 30.30 1.86 -17.88
CA TYR A 468 30.95 2.90 -18.67
C TYR A 468 32.28 3.35 -18.06
N ARG A 469 32.32 3.53 -16.73
CA ARG A 469 33.56 3.90 -16.03
C ARG A 469 34.64 2.85 -16.17
N LYS A 470 34.30 1.58 -15.97
CA LYS A 470 35.25 0.46 -16.15
C LYS A 470 35.74 0.37 -17.60
N LEU A 471 34.85 0.53 -18.58
CA LEU A 471 35.23 0.50 -19.99
C LEU A 471 36.21 1.64 -20.31
N LYS A 472 35.95 2.84 -19.78
CA LYS A 472 36.83 4.01 -19.93
C LYS A 472 38.17 3.86 -19.19
N GLU A 473 38.26 3.04 -18.15
CA GLU A 473 39.54 2.72 -17.48
C GLU A 473 40.34 1.65 -18.24
N LEU A 474 39.68 0.86 -19.09
CA LEU A 474 40.30 -0.18 -19.92
C LEU A 474 40.77 0.34 -21.28
N LEU A 475 40.14 1.40 -21.79
CA LEU A 475 40.52 2.15 -23.00
C LEU A 475 41.52 3.25 -22.63
#